data_AF-A0A3D0SGB9-F1
#
_entry.id   AF-A0A3D0SGB9-F1
#
_cell.length_a   1.000
_cell.length_b   1.000
_cell.length_c   1.000
_cell.angle_alpha   90.00
_cell.angle_beta   90.00
_cell.angle_gamma   90.00
#
_symmetry.space_group_name_H-M   'P 1'
#
loop_
_entity.id
_entity.type
_entity.pdbx_description
1 polymer ?
#
loop_
_entity_poly.entity_id
_entity_poly.type
_entity_poly.pdbx_seq_one_letter_code
_entity_poly.pdbx_strand_id
1 'polypeptide(L)'
;DQRLVYSFGAFDADKIFHFSGVNDVADNPEQSDALMYASRLQYSFWDKEPGYYGTGNYLGNKDIFTVGIAYRQKSDGAASPAAVGDYSQLTIDLLIEKRISGGAVSLEAAYFDYDTGDVFLSEQGRAYSVGLGYIFAQQVGWGQFQPYARYQNFAADTDITTARTDVGVNYIIDSYNAQVGIGYANLDVSQQSSADSITASLQLQF
;
A
#
# COMPACT_ATOMS: atom_id res chain seq x y z
N ASP A 1 -18.92 17.05 10.57
CA ASP A 1 -18.79 16.61 9.17
C ASP A 1 -17.82 15.42 9.15
N GLN A 2 -18.20 14.26 8.63
CA GLN A 2 -17.41 13.01 8.69
C GLN A 2 -16.30 12.95 7.61
N ARG A 3 -15.82 14.11 7.17
CA ARG A 3 -14.73 14.23 6.20
C ARG A 3 -13.36 14.10 6.84
N LEU A 4 -13.25 14.47 8.11
CA LEU A 4 -12.06 14.23 8.91
C LEU A 4 -12.24 12.90 9.66
N VAL A 5 -11.31 11.98 9.43
CA VAL A 5 -11.20 10.71 10.15
C VAL A 5 -9.84 10.69 10.82
N TYR A 6 -9.80 10.29 12.09
CA TYR A 6 -8.56 10.11 12.83
C TYR A 6 -8.63 8.85 13.67
N SER A 7 -7.47 8.27 13.91
CA SER A 7 -7.31 7.14 14.82
C SER A 7 -5.98 7.24 15.55
N PHE A 8 -5.97 6.72 16.76
CA PHE A 8 -4.79 6.57 17.59
C PHE A 8 -4.94 5.28 18.39
N GLY A 9 -3.85 4.54 18.54
CA GLY A 9 -3.81 3.32 19.35
C GLY A 9 -2.44 3.12 19.98
N ALA A 10 -2.46 2.52 21.17
CA ALA A 10 -1.28 1.94 21.80
C ALA A 10 -1.48 0.42 21.80
N PHE A 11 -0.45 -0.31 21.37
CA PHE A 11 -0.50 -1.76 21.23
C PHE A 11 0.63 -2.36 22.04
N ASP A 12 0.24 -3.27 22.91
CA ASP A 12 1.16 -4.21 23.51
C ASP A 12 1.39 -5.31 22.47
N ALA A 13 2.57 -5.26 21.88
CA ALA A 13 2.99 -6.19 20.85
C ALA A 13 4.47 -6.47 21.07
N ASP A 14 4.77 -7.65 21.62
CA ASP A 14 6.12 -8.24 21.66
C ASP A 14 6.81 -8.15 20.28
N LYS A 15 6.02 -8.13 19.18
CA LYS A 15 6.44 -8.37 17.80
C LYS A 15 5.69 -7.42 16.87
N ILE A 16 6.38 -6.62 16.06
CA ILE A 16 5.71 -5.73 15.10
C ILE A 16 5.90 -6.15 13.65
N PHE A 17 7.01 -6.78 13.27
CA PHE A 17 7.27 -7.05 11.86
C PHE A 17 7.79 -8.46 11.60
N HIS A 18 7.09 -9.14 10.69
CA HIS A 18 7.67 -10.18 9.86
C HIS A 18 8.18 -9.51 8.60
N PHE A 19 9.48 -9.22 8.55
CA PHE A 19 10.13 -8.79 7.31
C PHE A 19 10.32 -10.03 6.43
N SER A 20 9.88 -9.95 5.17
CA SER A 20 9.93 -11.10 4.26
C SER A 20 11.39 -11.48 3.99
N GLY A 21 11.86 -12.58 4.57
CA GLY A 21 13.23 -13.08 4.39
C GLY A 21 14.18 -12.83 5.55
N VAL A 22 13.71 -12.20 6.64
CA VAL A 22 14.44 -12.12 7.91
C VAL A 22 13.83 -13.13 8.88
N ASN A 23 14.65 -14.07 9.37
CA ASN A 23 14.19 -15.04 10.38
C ASN A 23 13.99 -14.32 11.72
N ASP A 24 12.98 -14.76 12.47
CA ASP A 24 12.68 -14.26 13.81
C ASP A 24 13.90 -14.35 14.74
N VAL A 25 14.09 -13.32 15.56
CA VAL A 25 14.97 -13.38 16.73
C VAL A 25 14.19 -12.87 17.92
N ALA A 26 13.62 -13.82 18.65
CA ALA A 26 12.65 -13.58 19.71
C ALA A 26 13.29 -13.33 21.08
N ASP A 27 14.61 -13.43 21.18
CA ASP A 27 15.29 -13.58 22.48
C ASP A 27 16.45 -12.58 22.64
N ASN A 28 16.40 -11.41 21.98
CA ASN A 28 17.42 -10.41 22.26
C ASN A 28 17.18 -9.83 23.67
N PRO A 29 18.10 -10.03 24.64
CA PRO A 29 17.91 -9.61 26.02
C PRO A 29 17.88 -8.09 26.20
N GLU A 30 18.26 -7.33 25.17
CA GLU A 30 18.21 -5.86 25.16
C GLU A 30 16.84 -5.32 24.72
N GLN A 31 15.94 -6.17 24.21
CA GLN A 31 14.57 -5.77 23.87
C GLN A 31 13.71 -5.67 25.14
N SER A 32 12.84 -4.66 25.18
CA SER A 32 11.91 -4.44 26.30
C SER A 32 10.45 -4.60 25.86
N ASP A 33 9.55 -4.60 26.85
CA ASP A 33 8.10 -4.64 26.65
C ASP A 33 7.54 -3.24 26.39
N ALA A 34 8.07 -2.56 25.38
CA ALA A 34 7.65 -1.22 25.02
C ALA A 34 6.31 -1.23 24.26
N LEU A 35 5.45 -0.22 24.51
CA LEU A 35 4.24 -0.05 23.71
C LEU A 35 4.56 0.49 22.31
N MET A 36 3.88 -0.05 21.31
CA MET A 36 3.80 0.58 19.99
C MET A 36 2.71 1.64 19.98
N TYR A 37 2.99 2.80 19.39
CA TYR A 37 2.01 3.83 19.10
C TYR A 37 1.74 3.90 17.60
N ALA A 38 0.46 3.95 17.23
CA ALA A 38 0.03 4.16 15.85
C ALA A 38 -0.99 5.29 15.78
N SER A 39 -0.88 6.12 14.74
CA SER A 39 -1.84 7.18 14.46
C SER A 39 -2.12 7.31 12.97
N ARG A 40 -3.33 7.75 12.63
CA ARG A 40 -3.70 8.13 11.26
C ARG A 40 -4.61 9.35 11.31
N LEU A 41 -4.42 10.25 10.35
CA LEU A 41 -5.29 11.36 10.05
C LEU A 41 -5.63 11.32 8.57
N GLN A 42 -6.89 11.50 8.22
CA GLN A 42 -7.36 11.46 6.85
C GLN A 42 -8.44 12.52 6.63
N TYR A 43 -8.38 13.21 5.49
CA TYR A 43 -9.38 14.19 5.10
C TYR A 43 -9.90 13.95 3.68
N SER A 44 -11.22 13.81 3.54
CA SER A 44 -11.92 13.69 2.26
C SER A 44 -12.49 15.05 1.81
N PHE A 45 -11.96 15.60 0.73
CA PHE A 45 -12.36 16.88 0.16
C PHE A 45 -13.66 16.81 -0.66
N TRP A 46 -13.97 15.66 -1.26
CA TRP A 46 -15.18 15.43 -2.06
C TRP A 46 -16.20 14.55 -1.31
N ASP A 47 -16.57 13.40 -1.88
CA ASP A 47 -17.41 12.41 -1.20
C ASP A 47 -16.65 11.76 -0.05
N LYS A 48 -17.39 11.30 0.96
CA LYS A 48 -16.82 10.69 2.16
C LYS A 48 -16.37 9.26 1.90
N GLU A 49 -15.21 8.91 2.45
CA GLU A 49 -14.73 7.54 2.57
C GLU A 49 -15.10 6.97 3.94
N PRO A 50 -16.09 6.06 4.03
CA PRO A 50 -16.52 5.51 5.31
C PRO A 50 -15.52 4.46 5.82
N GLY A 51 -15.32 4.43 7.14
CA GLY A 51 -14.58 3.36 7.82
C GLY A 51 -13.12 3.69 8.13
N TYR A 52 -12.47 2.76 8.81
CA TYR A 52 -11.04 2.83 9.17
C TYR A 52 -10.14 2.48 7.98
N TYR A 53 -10.59 1.56 7.11
CA TYR A 53 -9.91 1.16 5.89
C TYR A 53 -10.62 1.81 4.70
N GLY A 54 -9.91 2.63 3.92
CA GLY A 54 -10.41 3.14 2.65
C GLY A 54 -10.63 2.00 1.65
N THR A 55 -11.56 2.15 0.72
CA THR A 55 -11.94 1.09 -0.23
C THR A 55 -10.94 0.96 -1.41
N GLY A 56 -9.94 1.86 -1.50
CA GLY A 56 -8.86 1.82 -2.50
C GLY A 56 -9.28 2.22 -3.93
N ASN A 57 -10.50 1.87 -4.35
CA ASN A 57 -11.13 2.25 -5.61
C ASN A 57 -12.65 2.15 -5.45
N TYR A 58 -13.45 3.03 -6.06
CA TYR A 58 -14.92 3.04 -5.98
C TYR A 58 -15.62 2.76 -7.32
N LEU A 59 -14.87 2.39 -8.36
CA LEU A 59 -15.35 1.94 -9.67
C LEU A 59 -16.31 2.95 -10.33
N GLY A 60 -16.07 4.23 -10.12
CA GLY A 60 -16.88 5.35 -10.60
C GLY A 60 -18.15 5.59 -9.79
N ASN A 61 -18.38 4.88 -8.68
CA ASN A 61 -19.59 5.06 -7.87
C ASN A 61 -19.56 6.31 -6.99
N LYS A 62 -18.37 6.91 -6.79
CA LYS A 62 -18.19 8.13 -5.98
C LYS A 62 -17.11 9.03 -6.57
N ASP A 63 -17.21 10.32 -6.27
CA ASP A 63 -16.12 11.26 -6.53
C ASP A 63 -15.27 11.38 -5.26
N ILE A 64 -14.06 10.81 -5.27
CA ILE A 64 -13.14 10.79 -4.14
C ILE A 64 -11.98 11.73 -4.36
N PHE A 65 -11.65 12.50 -3.33
CA PHE A 65 -10.36 13.16 -3.21
C PHE A 65 -10.02 13.16 -1.72
N THR A 66 -9.08 12.31 -1.35
CA THR A 66 -8.71 12.10 0.04
C THR A 66 -7.20 12.12 0.19
N VAL A 67 -6.73 12.78 1.26
CA VAL A 67 -5.33 12.73 1.69
C VAL A 67 -5.26 12.14 3.08
N GLY A 68 -4.32 11.22 3.28
CA GLY A 68 -4.02 10.56 4.53
C GLY A 68 -2.57 10.74 4.96
N ILE A 69 -2.35 10.77 6.28
CA ILE A 69 -1.04 10.61 6.90
C ILE A 69 -1.17 9.59 8.03
N ALA A 70 -0.23 8.66 8.11
CA ALA A 70 -0.14 7.71 9.21
C ALA A 70 1.29 7.67 9.75
N TYR A 71 1.42 7.50 11.06
CA TYR A 71 2.69 7.35 11.72
C TYR A 71 2.63 6.21 12.74
N ARG A 72 3.64 5.36 12.74
CA ARG A 72 3.84 4.28 13.70
C ARG A 72 5.22 4.37 14.31
N GLN A 73 5.32 4.07 15.61
CA GLN A 73 6.59 4.03 16.32
C GLN A 73 6.54 3.00 17.46
N LYS A 74 7.65 2.29 17.67
CA LYS A 74 7.91 1.53 18.90
C LYS A 74 9.40 1.65 19.19
N SER A 75 9.75 2.11 20.39
CA SER A 75 11.11 1.95 20.88
C SER A 75 11.42 0.46 20.93
N ASP A 76 12.60 0.01 20.50
CA ASP A 76 12.95 -1.42 20.39
C ASP A 76 12.11 -2.27 19.40
N GLY A 77 11.40 -1.62 18.48
CA GLY A 77 10.54 -2.28 17.50
C GLY A 77 11.28 -3.07 16.40
N ALA A 78 12.58 -2.85 16.23
CA ALA A 78 13.44 -3.62 15.34
C ALA A 78 14.47 -4.42 16.16
N ALA A 79 14.46 -5.74 16.03
CA ALA A 79 15.34 -6.61 16.82
C ALA A 79 15.91 -7.76 15.98
N SER A 80 17.23 -7.94 16.08
CA SER A 80 18.02 -9.05 15.52
C SER A 80 18.82 -9.72 16.65
N PRO A 81 19.64 -10.77 16.42
CA PRO A 81 20.44 -11.35 17.51
C PRO A 81 21.60 -10.44 17.92
N ALA A 82 21.94 -9.46 17.07
CA ALA A 82 23.12 -8.62 17.24
C ALA A 82 22.78 -7.17 17.63
N ALA A 83 21.54 -6.72 17.43
CA ALA A 83 21.14 -5.33 17.66
C ALA A 83 19.64 -5.20 17.91
N VAL A 84 19.29 -4.18 18.69
CA VAL A 84 17.94 -3.68 18.92
C VAL A 84 17.91 -2.19 18.60
N GLY A 85 16.87 -1.76 17.90
CA GLY A 85 16.71 -0.39 17.42
C GLY A 85 15.25 0.04 17.47
N ASP A 86 15.06 1.36 17.48
CA ASP A 86 13.74 1.94 17.40
C ASP A 86 13.15 1.71 16.01
N TYR A 87 11.87 1.39 15.95
CA TYR A 87 11.13 1.32 14.71
C TYR A 87 10.30 2.57 14.54
N SER A 88 10.30 3.14 13.33
CA SER A 88 9.26 4.08 12.93
C SER A 88 8.85 3.94 11.47
N GLN A 89 7.61 4.33 11.19
CA GLN A 89 7.08 4.38 9.83
C GLN A 89 6.19 5.58 9.63
N LEU A 90 6.51 6.38 8.61
CA LEU A 90 5.64 7.43 8.08
C LEU A 90 4.97 6.92 6.80
N THR A 91 3.69 7.24 6.63
CA THR A 91 2.96 7.05 5.38
C THR A 91 2.19 8.32 5.05
N ILE A 92 2.27 8.76 3.79
CA ILE A 92 1.44 9.82 3.24
C ILE A 92 0.76 9.24 2.01
N ASP A 93 -0.56 9.29 1.95
CA ASP A 93 -1.35 8.70 0.86
C ASP A 93 -2.37 9.68 0.28
N LEU A 94 -2.69 9.44 -0.99
CA LEU A 94 -3.62 10.20 -1.80
C LEU A 94 -4.47 9.22 -2.59
N LEU A 95 -5.79 9.40 -2.53
CA LEU A 95 -6.74 8.74 -3.42
C LEU A 95 -7.58 9.79 -4.12
N ILE A 96 -7.60 9.75 -5.44
CA ILE A 96 -8.49 10.53 -6.29
C ILE A 96 -9.28 9.58 -7.18
N GLU A 97 -10.59 9.75 -7.21
CA GLU A 97 -11.45 9.13 -8.20
C GLU A 97 -12.46 10.16 -8.69
N LYS A 98 -12.59 10.28 -10.01
CA LYS A 98 -13.47 11.28 -10.61
C LYS A 98 -14.25 10.68 -11.77
N ARG A 99 -15.58 10.77 -11.69
CA ARG A 99 -16.45 10.50 -12.83
C ARG A 99 -16.22 11.54 -13.92
N ILE A 100 -16.08 11.05 -15.14
CA ILE A 100 -15.97 11.87 -16.35
C ILE A 100 -16.91 11.33 -17.43
N SER A 101 -17.03 12.04 -18.55
CA SER A 101 -17.81 11.55 -19.68
C SER A 101 -17.22 10.24 -20.20
N GLY A 102 -17.98 9.14 -20.09
CA GLY A 102 -17.58 7.82 -20.58
C GLY A 102 -16.97 6.89 -19.54
N GLY A 103 -16.89 7.27 -18.26
CA GLY A 103 -16.30 6.41 -17.23
C GLY A 103 -15.88 7.15 -15.96
N ALA A 104 -14.89 6.62 -15.26
CA ALA A 104 -14.23 7.28 -14.15
C ALA A 104 -12.72 7.06 -14.19
N VAL A 105 -11.97 8.10 -13.86
CA VAL A 105 -10.51 8.05 -13.69
C VAL A 105 -10.18 7.91 -12.22
N SER A 106 -9.17 7.10 -11.91
CA SER A 106 -8.64 6.90 -10.56
C SER A 106 -7.12 7.14 -10.55
N LEU A 107 -6.65 7.79 -9.50
CA LEU A 107 -5.24 7.99 -9.17
C LEU A 107 -5.06 7.63 -7.70
N GLU A 108 -4.11 6.76 -7.43
CA GLU A 108 -3.62 6.48 -6.08
C GLU A 108 -2.14 6.87 -6.01
N ALA A 109 -1.70 7.49 -4.93
CA ALA A 109 -0.30 7.71 -4.66
C ALA A 109 0.01 7.53 -3.18
N ALA A 110 1.17 6.98 -2.86
CA ALA A 110 1.63 6.84 -1.49
C ALA A 110 3.14 7.02 -1.40
N TYR A 111 3.60 7.65 -0.32
CA TYR A 111 4.99 7.75 0.11
C TYR A 111 5.12 7.04 1.46
N PHE A 112 6.23 6.34 1.63
CA PHE A 112 6.58 5.66 2.86
C PHE A 112 8.01 5.97 3.26
N ASP A 113 8.21 6.16 4.55
CA ASP A 113 9.52 6.24 5.19
C ASP A 113 9.57 5.15 6.26
N TYR A 114 10.56 4.27 6.18
CA TYR A 114 10.76 3.15 7.10
C TYR A 114 12.10 3.35 7.80
N ASP A 115 12.07 3.34 9.14
CA ASP A 115 13.25 3.42 10.00
C ASP A 115 13.28 2.19 10.92
N THR A 116 14.42 1.50 10.93
CA THR A 116 14.65 0.31 11.77
C THR A 116 15.78 0.52 12.78
N GLY A 117 16.25 1.76 12.96
CA GLY A 117 17.40 2.06 13.82
C GLY A 117 18.68 1.36 13.34
N ASP A 118 18.86 1.25 12.02
CA ASP A 118 19.97 0.56 11.35
C ASP A 118 20.07 -0.96 11.63
N VAL A 119 19.05 -1.56 12.27
CA VAL A 119 19.04 -3.01 12.55
C VAL A 119 18.82 -3.82 11.26
N PHE A 120 17.95 -3.34 10.37
CA PHE A 120 17.61 -4.01 9.11
C PHE A 120 17.67 -3.03 7.95
N LEU A 121 18.87 -2.72 7.46
CA LEU A 121 19.07 -1.82 6.33
C LEU A 121 18.30 -2.23 5.05
N SER A 122 17.99 -3.52 4.89
CA SER A 122 17.19 -4.03 3.76
C SER A 122 15.70 -3.68 3.85
N GLU A 123 15.22 -3.30 5.03
CA GLU A 123 13.81 -2.98 5.33
C GLU A 123 13.65 -1.50 5.74
N GLN A 124 14.77 -0.81 5.93
CA GLN A 124 14.88 0.62 6.15
C GLN A 124 15.03 1.34 4.82
N GLY A 125 14.41 2.51 4.70
CA GLY A 125 14.54 3.37 3.54
C GLY A 125 13.21 3.96 3.11
N ARG A 126 13.15 4.38 1.84
CA ARG A 126 12.00 5.13 1.31
C ARG A 126 11.31 4.38 0.19
N ALA A 127 9.99 4.39 0.21
CA ALA A 127 9.18 3.81 -0.85
C ALA A 127 8.16 4.80 -1.38
N TYR A 128 7.78 4.60 -2.64
CA TYR A 128 6.68 5.31 -3.24
C TYR A 128 5.88 4.37 -4.15
N SER A 129 4.58 4.63 -4.25
CA SER A 129 3.65 3.89 -5.11
C SER A 129 2.78 4.91 -5.83
N VAL A 130 2.56 4.72 -7.12
CA VAL A 130 1.59 5.48 -7.91
C VAL A 130 0.79 4.54 -8.79
N GLY A 131 -0.51 4.70 -8.80
CA GLY A 131 -1.45 3.90 -9.58
C GLY A 131 -2.38 4.81 -10.36
N LEU A 132 -2.66 4.43 -11.61
CA LEU A 132 -3.63 5.06 -12.47
C LEU A 132 -4.59 4.00 -12.97
N GLY A 133 -5.87 4.32 -13.00
CA GLY A 133 -6.90 3.44 -13.54
C GLY A 133 -7.99 4.22 -14.22
N TYR A 134 -8.64 3.57 -15.18
CA TYR A 134 -9.84 4.11 -15.82
C TYR A 134 -10.87 3.00 -15.95
N ILE A 135 -12.08 3.20 -15.42
CA ILE A 135 -13.19 2.27 -15.66
C ILE A 135 -14.12 2.86 -16.72
N PHE A 136 -14.36 2.09 -17.78
CA PHE A 136 -15.30 2.49 -18.83
C PHE A 136 -16.73 2.37 -18.33
N ALA A 137 -17.54 3.41 -18.57
CA ALA A 137 -18.98 3.37 -18.28
C ALA A 137 -19.71 2.34 -19.17
N GLN A 138 -19.19 2.07 -20.36
CA GLN A 138 -19.75 1.11 -21.28
C GLN A 138 -19.60 -0.32 -20.73
N GLN A 139 -20.74 -0.96 -20.49
CA GLN A 139 -20.80 -2.38 -20.20
C GLN A 139 -20.73 -3.18 -21.50
N VAL A 140 -19.83 -4.16 -21.57
CA VAL A 140 -19.68 -5.09 -22.69
C VAL A 140 -19.98 -6.48 -22.18
N GLY A 141 -21.12 -7.06 -22.56
CA GLY A 141 -21.57 -8.34 -22.02
C GLY A 141 -21.95 -8.20 -20.54
N TRP A 142 -21.27 -8.94 -19.66
CA TRP A 142 -21.57 -9.01 -18.23
C TRP A 142 -20.88 -7.94 -17.38
N GLY A 143 -19.96 -7.16 -17.94
CA GLY A 143 -19.07 -6.33 -17.15
C GLY A 143 -18.47 -5.14 -17.89
N GLN A 144 -17.62 -4.41 -17.17
CA GLN A 144 -16.91 -3.21 -17.63
C GLN A 144 -15.41 -3.45 -17.67
N PHE A 145 -14.73 -2.81 -18.61
CA PHE A 145 -13.27 -2.85 -18.68
C PHE A 145 -12.65 -1.76 -17.79
N GLN A 146 -11.56 -2.11 -17.12
CA GLN A 146 -10.77 -1.22 -16.31
C GLN A 146 -9.28 -1.42 -16.61
N PRO A 147 -8.71 -0.73 -17.61
CA PRO A 147 -7.26 -0.63 -17.74
C PRO A 147 -6.64 0.07 -16.53
N TYR A 148 -5.43 -0.36 -16.18
CA TYR A 148 -4.64 0.25 -15.12
C TYR A 148 -3.14 0.23 -15.45
N ALA A 149 -2.42 1.12 -14.79
CA ALA A 149 -0.97 1.12 -14.69
C ALA A 149 -0.57 1.42 -13.24
N ARG A 150 0.48 0.77 -12.75
CA ARG A 150 1.02 1.00 -11.42
C ARG A 150 2.54 1.01 -11.48
N TYR A 151 3.14 1.90 -10.71
CA TYR A 151 4.57 1.93 -10.47
C TYR A 151 4.83 1.95 -8.96
N GLN A 152 5.75 1.11 -8.52
CA GLN A 152 6.14 1.02 -7.12
C GLN A 152 7.65 0.97 -7.03
N ASN A 153 8.20 1.53 -5.97
CA ASN A 153 9.61 1.51 -5.70
C ASN A 153 9.87 1.45 -4.21
N PHE A 154 10.97 0.79 -3.86
CA PHE A 154 11.56 0.83 -2.54
C PHE A 154 13.07 0.97 -2.68
N ALA A 155 13.61 2.09 -2.22
CA ALA A 155 15.03 2.36 -2.12
C ALA A 155 15.46 2.06 -0.68
N ALA A 156 16.02 0.88 -0.48
CA ALA A 156 16.51 0.44 0.82
C ALA A 156 17.87 1.10 1.14
N ASP A 157 18.19 1.25 2.41
CA ASP A 157 19.45 1.80 2.91
C ASP A 157 20.66 0.85 2.74
N THR A 158 20.49 -0.19 1.91
CA THR A 158 21.55 -1.09 1.42
C THR A 158 22.11 -0.67 0.05
N ASP A 159 21.72 0.51 -0.46
CA ASP A 159 21.92 0.94 -1.84
C ASP A 159 21.26 0.02 -2.90
N ILE A 160 20.33 -0.82 -2.47
CA ILE A 160 19.49 -1.65 -3.35
C ILE A 160 18.13 -0.99 -3.53
N THR A 161 17.80 -0.70 -4.77
CA THR A 161 16.47 -0.22 -5.16
C THR A 161 15.71 -1.33 -5.87
N THR A 162 14.50 -1.62 -5.40
CA THR A 162 13.55 -2.51 -6.06
C THR A 162 12.42 -1.68 -6.64
N ALA A 163 12.20 -1.77 -7.94
CA ALA A 163 11.15 -1.08 -8.66
C ALA A 163 10.27 -2.08 -9.41
N ARG A 164 8.96 -1.83 -9.45
CA ARG A 164 8.02 -2.67 -10.18
C ARG A 164 7.05 -1.80 -10.96
N THR A 165 6.88 -2.12 -12.24
CA THR A 165 5.88 -1.51 -13.11
C THR A 165 4.88 -2.56 -13.53
N ASP A 166 3.60 -2.33 -13.29
CA ASP A 166 2.49 -3.19 -13.69
C ASP A 166 1.59 -2.45 -14.67
N VAL A 167 1.17 -3.11 -15.73
CA VAL A 167 0.10 -2.64 -16.63
C VAL A 167 -0.85 -3.78 -16.89
N GLY A 168 -2.15 -3.49 -16.96
CA GLY A 168 -3.12 -4.54 -17.15
C GLY A 168 -4.52 -4.02 -17.43
N VAL A 169 -5.43 -4.97 -17.59
CA VAL A 169 -6.85 -4.70 -17.77
C VAL A 169 -7.63 -5.67 -16.90
N ASN A 170 -8.52 -5.13 -16.08
CA ASN A 170 -9.54 -5.89 -15.38
C ASN A 170 -10.86 -5.85 -16.16
N TYR A 171 -11.62 -6.93 -16.08
CA TYR A 171 -13.01 -7.00 -16.52
C TYR A 171 -13.86 -7.25 -15.28
N ILE A 172 -14.59 -6.19 -14.89
CA ILE A 172 -15.36 -6.09 -13.66
C ILE A 172 -16.78 -6.54 -13.95
N ILE A 173 -17.18 -7.68 -13.39
CA ILE A 173 -18.50 -8.30 -13.63
C ILE A 173 -19.49 -7.87 -12.54
N ASP A 174 -19.08 -8.00 -11.29
CA ASP A 174 -19.85 -7.55 -10.14
C ASP A 174 -18.93 -6.92 -9.11
N SER A 175 -18.61 -5.63 -9.29
CA SER A 175 -17.78 -4.83 -8.38
C SER A 175 -16.60 -5.62 -7.77
N TYR A 176 -16.56 -5.78 -6.44
CA TYR A 176 -15.53 -6.56 -5.74
C TYR A 176 -15.87 -8.05 -5.58
N ASN A 177 -17.07 -8.47 -5.98
CA ASN A 177 -17.54 -9.84 -5.85
C ASN A 177 -17.07 -10.74 -7.00
N ALA A 178 -16.96 -10.19 -8.21
CA ALA A 178 -16.55 -10.95 -9.38
C ALA A 178 -15.75 -10.11 -10.38
N GLN A 179 -14.49 -10.47 -10.57
CA GLN A 179 -13.61 -9.83 -11.55
C GLN A 179 -12.59 -10.82 -12.11
N VAL A 180 -12.20 -10.60 -13.37
CA VAL A 180 -11.08 -11.28 -14.02
C VAL A 180 -10.10 -10.25 -14.54
N GLY A 181 -8.81 -10.57 -14.58
CA GLY A 181 -7.79 -9.64 -15.03
C GLY A 181 -6.67 -10.32 -15.77
N ILE A 182 -6.02 -9.55 -16.63
CA ILE A 182 -4.74 -9.90 -17.20
C ILE A 182 -3.78 -8.71 -17.05
N GLY A 183 -2.55 -9.00 -16.67
CA GLY A 183 -1.53 -7.99 -16.45
C GLY A 183 -0.15 -8.46 -16.86
N TYR A 184 0.70 -7.50 -17.16
CA TYR A 184 2.13 -7.67 -17.33
C TYR A 184 2.83 -6.85 -16.25
N ALA A 185 3.89 -7.40 -15.68
CA ALA A 185 4.73 -6.71 -14.72
C ALA A 185 6.20 -6.88 -15.03
N ASN A 186 6.95 -5.79 -14.89
CA ASN A 186 8.41 -5.78 -14.93
C ASN A 186 8.94 -5.42 -13.52
N LEU A 187 9.83 -6.25 -13.02
CA LEU A 187 10.55 -6.08 -11.75
C LEU A 187 12.01 -5.75 -12.06
N ASP A 188 12.48 -4.62 -11.55
CA ASP A 188 13.87 -4.18 -11.62
C ASP A 188 14.42 -4.15 -10.19
N VAL A 189 15.55 -4.82 -9.97
CA VAL A 189 16.28 -4.82 -8.71
C VAL A 189 17.70 -4.41 -9.02
N SER A 190 18.21 -3.41 -8.29
CA SER A 190 19.58 -2.94 -8.47
C SER A 190 20.58 -4.10 -8.49
N GLN A 191 21.51 -4.05 -9.44
CA GLN A 191 22.55 -5.07 -9.63
C GLN A 191 22.04 -6.46 -10.04
N GLN A 192 20.77 -6.58 -10.45
CA GLN A 192 20.20 -7.80 -11.01
C GLN A 192 19.65 -7.55 -12.41
N SER A 193 19.43 -8.62 -13.17
CA SER A 193 18.66 -8.54 -14.42
C SER A 193 17.18 -8.33 -14.09
N SER A 194 16.49 -7.52 -14.87
CA SER A 194 15.05 -7.36 -14.71
C SER A 194 14.30 -8.67 -14.99
N ALA A 195 13.16 -8.83 -14.33
CA ALA A 195 12.29 -9.99 -14.44
C ALA A 195 10.90 -9.58 -14.91
N ASP A 196 10.41 -10.28 -15.92
CA ASP A 196 9.09 -10.05 -16.50
C ASP A 196 8.11 -11.14 -16.05
N SER A 197 6.84 -10.76 -15.87
CA SER A 197 5.77 -11.70 -15.56
C SER A 197 4.47 -11.34 -16.27
N ILE A 198 3.69 -12.36 -16.61
CA ILE A 198 2.30 -12.22 -17.06
C ILE A 198 1.44 -12.85 -15.98
N THR A 199 0.44 -12.11 -15.51
CA THR A 199 -0.50 -12.57 -14.49
C THR A 199 -1.90 -12.65 -15.08
N ALA A 200 -2.59 -13.75 -14.80
CA ALA A 200 -4.03 -13.86 -14.97
C ALA A 200 -4.67 -13.97 -13.58
N SER A 201 -5.69 -13.16 -13.31
CA SER A 201 -6.38 -13.13 -12.02
C SER A 201 -7.85 -13.47 -12.16
N LEU A 202 -8.38 -14.15 -11.14
CA LEU A 202 -9.80 -14.40 -10.93
C LEU A 202 -10.09 -14.13 -9.45
N GLN A 203 -11.06 -13.26 -9.18
CA GLN A 203 -11.57 -13.02 -7.84
C GLN A 203 -13.06 -13.30 -7.81
N LEU A 204 -13.47 -14.09 -6.82
CA LEU A 204 -14.85 -14.43 -6.51
C LEU A 204 -15.06 -14.31 -5.00
N GLN A 205 -16.06 -13.54 -4.59
CA GLN A 205 -16.48 -13.40 -3.20
C GLN A 205 -18.00 -13.60 -3.13
N PHE A 206 -18.44 -14.39 -2.14
CA PHE A 206 -19.83 -14.79 -1.92
C PHE A 206 -20.20 -14.68 -0.45
#